data_AF-A0A2M7CY77-F1
#
_entry.id   AF-A0A2M7CY77-F1
#
_cell.length_a   1.000
_cell.length_b   1.000
_cell.length_c   1.000
_cell.angle_alpha   90.00
_cell.angle_beta   90.00
_cell.angle_gamma   90.00
#
_symmetry.space_group_name_H-M   'P 1'
#
loop_
_entity.id
_entity.type
_entity.pdbx_description
1 polymer ?
#
loop_
_entity_poly.entity_id
_entity_poly.type
_entity_poly.pdbx_seq_one_letter_code
_entity_poly.pdbx_strand_id
1 'polypeptide(L)'
;MALSNTHTNWTHGSYTNDRDYELKLIENRALAERGENLNAHFDGTSFAFGYGYDLVQNIDNLTIELRPYVSAVGGGDVDVALAEVQNLIRNYNGTTDEELRNLANQINAQITLGTEANAAELLASKATNYETALSTVLGTDDLSQSKERAAIISVLYNLVGGDTQAQLVAAITNENTGIPSTIQAIRDNNRVAAWYEIRYRSNADSQADTIERGIANRRVNESDIFGLYGSIDGIMPTNDNEAKNVIRFLEAHRPQIQVEIDHVRGLPGTTTYPTLLLRANDLDLVLSPAKTLLITNYAQDVTIDGDIIVGQGIGTIPEN
;
A
#
# COMPACT_ATOMS: atom_id res chain seq x y z
N MET A 1 4.06 -8.07 -19.49
CA MET A 1 2.59 -8.18 -19.71
C MET A 1 1.98 -6.83 -19.47
N ALA A 2 1.03 -6.43 -20.32
CA ALA A 2 0.45 -5.11 -20.30
C ALA A 2 -0.44 -4.85 -19.06
N LEU A 3 -0.37 -3.64 -18.53
CA LEU A 3 -1.37 -3.01 -17.66
C LEU A 3 -2.58 -2.47 -18.43
N SER A 4 -2.75 -2.84 -19.71
CA SER A 4 -3.93 -2.47 -20.49
C SER A 4 -5.23 -3.18 -20.05
N ASN A 5 -5.11 -4.28 -19.29
CA ASN A 5 -6.24 -5.09 -18.82
C ASN A 5 -6.44 -4.91 -17.31
N THR A 6 -6.83 -3.71 -16.87
CA THR A 6 -6.99 -3.42 -15.44
C THR A 6 -8.20 -4.10 -14.81
N HIS A 7 -8.10 -4.40 -13.51
CA HIS A 7 -9.18 -5.06 -12.77
C HIS A 7 -10.20 -4.04 -12.25
N THR A 8 -11.48 -4.28 -12.57
CA THR A 8 -12.61 -3.38 -12.23
C THR A 8 -13.79 -4.11 -11.57
N ASN A 9 -13.55 -5.33 -11.09
CA ASN A 9 -14.47 -6.11 -10.27
C ASN A 9 -14.50 -5.56 -8.83
N TRP A 10 -15.40 -4.61 -8.58
CA TRP A 10 -15.54 -3.95 -7.29
C TRP A 10 -16.31 -4.78 -6.27
N THR A 11 -15.78 -4.90 -5.06
CA THR A 11 -16.42 -5.61 -3.94
C THR A 11 -17.49 -4.72 -3.27
N HIS A 12 -17.22 -3.43 -3.15
CA HIS A 12 -18.05 -2.41 -2.51
C HIS A 12 -18.73 -1.48 -3.53
N GLY A 13 -18.85 -1.95 -4.77
CA GLY A 13 -19.66 -1.33 -5.83
C GLY A 13 -18.99 -0.22 -6.63
N SER A 14 -17.85 0.32 -6.18
CA SER A 14 -17.09 1.33 -6.93
C SER A 14 -15.61 1.29 -6.58
N TYR A 15 -14.80 1.89 -7.45
CA TYR A 15 -13.38 2.13 -7.20
C TYR A 15 -13.14 2.89 -5.89
N THR A 16 -13.85 4.01 -5.68
CA THR A 16 -13.67 4.85 -4.49
C THR A 16 -14.00 4.09 -3.21
N ASN A 17 -15.09 3.32 -3.21
CA ASN A 17 -15.49 2.54 -2.03
C ASN A 17 -14.49 1.44 -1.72
N ASP A 18 -13.98 0.74 -2.74
CA ASP A 18 -12.96 -0.30 -2.55
C ASP A 18 -11.64 0.30 -2.06
N ARG A 19 -11.15 1.36 -2.70
CA ARG A 19 -9.93 2.07 -2.28
C ARG A 19 -10.03 2.52 -0.82
N ASP A 20 -11.13 3.17 -0.45
CA ASP A 20 -11.30 3.70 0.89
C ASP A 20 -11.48 2.57 1.91
N TYR A 21 -12.20 1.50 1.58
CA TYR A 21 -12.33 0.34 2.46
C TYR A 21 -10.98 -0.31 2.77
N GLU A 22 -10.14 -0.53 1.76
CA GLU A 22 -8.81 -1.12 1.94
C GLU A 22 -7.91 -0.19 2.77
N LEU A 23 -7.89 1.11 2.46
CA LEU A 23 -7.13 2.09 3.25
C LEU A 23 -7.59 2.11 4.71
N LYS A 24 -8.90 2.09 4.99
CA LYS A 24 -9.41 2.06 6.37
C LYS A 24 -8.88 0.85 7.16
N LEU A 25 -8.93 -0.34 6.56
CA LEU A 25 -8.49 -1.57 7.22
C LEU A 25 -6.97 -1.62 7.43
N ILE A 26 -6.20 -1.01 6.53
CA ILE A 26 -4.75 -1.01 6.59
C ILE A 26 -4.24 0.08 7.55
N GLU A 27 -4.80 1.28 7.49
CA GLU A 27 -4.33 2.43 8.29
C GLU A 27 -4.82 2.39 9.74
N ASN A 28 -6.08 2.00 9.97
CA ASN A 28 -6.62 1.93 11.32
C ASN A 28 -7.75 0.89 11.41
N ARG A 29 -7.37 -0.39 11.39
CA ARG A 29 -8.29 -1.51 11.55
C ARG A 29 -9.16 -1.39 12.81
N ALA A 30 -8.60 -0.89 13.91
CA ALA A 30 -9.32 -0.72 15.17
C ALA A 30 -10.49 0.27 15.02
N LEU A 31 -10.28 1.37 14.30
CA LEU A 31 -11.34 2.30 13.93
C LEU A 31 -12.35 1.66 12.99
N ALA A 32 -11.87 1.01 11.91
CA ALA A 32 -12.70 0.42 10.87
C ALA A 32 -13.63 -0.69 11.41
N GLU A 33 -13.14 -1.54 12.31
CA GLU A 33 -13.87 -2.71 12.82
C GLU A 33 -14.57 -2.46 14.17
N ARG A 34 -14.02 -1.57 15.02
CA ARG A 34 -14.47 -1.40 16.42
C ARG A 34 -14.78 0.04 16.83
N GLY A 35 -14.53 1.03 15.97
CA GLY A 35 -14.75 2.45 16.32
C GLY A 35 -13.72 3.01 17.32
N GLU A 36 -12.59 2.32 17.51
CA GLU A 36 -11.50 2.72 18.42
C GLU A 36 -10.53 3.70 17.75
N ASN A 37 -9.71 4.42 18.53
CA ASN A 37 -8.65 5.29 18.00
C ASN A 37 -9.12 6.32 16.95
N LEU A 38 -10.33 6.85 17.12
CA LEU A 38 -10.89 7.87 16.23
C LEU A 38 -10.05 9.16 16.24
N ASN A 39 -9.69 9.64 17.44
CA ASN A 39 -8.95 10.89 17.60
C ASN A 39 -7.43 10.65 17.69
N ALA A 40 -6.68 11.62 18.23
CA ALA A 40 -5.23 11.60 18.24
C ALA A 40 -4.71 10.47 19.12
N HIS A 41 -3.78 9.70 18.58
CA HIS A 41 -3.07 8.67 19.32
C HIS A 41 -1.63 8.58 18.79
N PHE A 42 -0.70 8.23 19.69
CA PHE A 42 0.66 7.95 19.29
C PHE A 42 0.72 6.54 18.69
N ASP A 43 1.20 6.41 17.45
CA ASP A 43 1.24 5.15 16.70
C ASP A 43 2.59 4.41 16.81
N GLY A 44 3.55 4.96 17.58
CA GLY A 44 4.91 4.45 17.71
C GLY A 44 5.93 5.27 16.93
N THR A 45 5.49 6.08 15.97
CA THR A 45 6.36 6.94 15.15
C THR A 45 5.93 8.40 15.17
N SER A 46 4.62 8.65 15.10
CA SER A 46 4.02 9.98 15.07
C SER A 46 2.64 9.98 15.75
N PHE A 47 1.89 11.06 15.58
CA PHE A 47 0.53 11.22 16.09
C PHE A 47 -0.47 11.05 14.95
N ALA A 48 -1.11 9.88 14.90
CA ALA A 48 -2.15 9.58 13.93
C ALA A 48 -3.52 10.09 14.39
N PHE A 49 -4.32 10.53 13.42
CA PHE A 49 -5.70 11.00 13.60
C PHE A 49 -6.61 10.29 12.58
N GLY A 50 -7.70 9.67 13.03
CA GLY A 50 -8.58 8.87 12.15
C GLY A 50 -7.83 7.72 11.46
N TYR A 51 -7.88 7.69 10.12
CA TYR A 51 -7.23 6.68 9.29
C TYR A 51 -5.81 7.12 8.88
N GLY A 52 -4.94 7.34 9.85
CA GLY A 52 -3.51 7.59 9.60
C GLY A 52 -3.14 9.00 9.15
N TYR A 53 -4.00 10.02 9.39
CA TYR A 53 -3.58 11.40 9.17
C TYR A 53 -2.50 11.77 10.19
N ASP A 54 -1.28 12.02 9.73
CA ASP A 54 -0.14 12.38 10.58
C ASP A 54 -0.18 13.87 10.97
N LEU A 55 -0.42 14.16 12.25
CA LEU A 55 -0.51 15.53 12.76
C LEU A 55 0.83 16.28 12.75
N VAL A 56 1.97 15.58 12.88
CA VAL A 56 3.30 16.17 12.91
C VAL A 56 3.76 16.50 11.50
N GLN A 57 3.57 15.55 10.57
CA GLN A 57 3.94 15.75 9.18
C GLN A 57 3.15 16.93 8.58
N ASN A 58 1.85 17.00 8.86
CA ASN A 58 0.96 18.03 8.31
C ASN A 58 0.83 19.28 9.22
N ILE A 59 1.78 19.49 10.14
CA ILE A 59 1.67 20.49 11.22
C ILE A 59 1.39 21.91 10.70
N ASP A 60 2.00 22.29 9.58
CA ASP A 60 1.89 23.64 9.02
C ASP A 60 0.55 23.88 8.32
N ASN A 61 -0.15 22.81 7.92
CA ASN A 61 -1.41 22.87 7.18
C ASN A 61 -2.63 22.38 7.98
N LEU A 62 -2.46 22.00 9.27
CA LEU A 62 -3.55 21.47 10.11
C LEU A 62 -4.83 22.31 10.06
N THR A 63 -4.72 23.63 10.17
CA THR A 63 -5.90 24.52 10.18
C THR A 63 -6.65 24.49 8.86
N ILE A 64 -5.96 24.30 7.73
CA ILE A 64 -6.60 24.23 6.42
C ILE A 64 -7.19 22.84 6.20
N GLU A 65 -6.42 21.78 6.49
CA GLU A 65 -6.80 20.42 6.16
C GLU A 65 -7.81 19.82 7.14
N LEU A 66 -7.73 20.10 8.44
CA LEU A 66 -8.61 19.49 9.45
C LEU A 66 -9.89 20.26 9.73
N ARG A 67 -9.91 21.57 9.49
CA ARG A 67 -11.06 22.45 9.82
C ARG A 67 -12.42 21.95 9.31
N PRO A 68 -12.54 21.34 8.10
CA PRO A 68 -13.84 20.81 7.65
C PRO A 68 -14.33 19.60 8.46
N TYR A 69 -13.44 18.88 9.13
CA TYR A 69 -13.70 17.54 9.67
C TYR A 69 -13.70 17.50 11.20
N VAL A 70 -13.18 18.53 11.87
CA VAL A 70 -13.07 18.56 13.33
C VAL A 70 -14.02 19.56 13.97
N SER A 71 -14.28 19.32 15.26
CA SER A 71 -14.94 20.28 16.14
C SER A 71 -14.04 20.60 17.33
N ALA A 72 -14.16 21.82 17.85
CA ALA A 72 -13.53 22.21 19.10
C ALA A 72 -14.22 21.50 20.26
N VAL A 73 -13.43 20.85 21.11
CA VAL A 73 -13.93 20.21 22.31
C VAL A 73 -14.41 21.29 23.28
N GLY A 74 -15.63 21.16 23.78
CA GLY A 74 -16.28 22.18 24.62
C GLY A 74 -17.01 23.29 23.85
N GLY A 75 -17.09 23.23 22.51
CA GLY A 75 -17.93 24.12 21.71
C GLY A 75 -17.33 25.51 21.44
N GLY A 76 -16.01 25.65 21.54
CA GLY A 76 -15.28 26.87 21.21
C GLY A 76 -15.06 27.08 19.70
N ASP A 77 -14.22 28.05 19.36
CA ASP A 77 -13.79 28.32 17.99
C ASP A 77 -12.81 27.23 17.51
N VAL A 78 -13.12 26.60 16.39
CA VAL A 78 -12.31 25.50 15.81
C VAL A 78 -10.93 25.98 15.35
N ASP A 79 -10.83 27.18 14.79
CA ASP A 79 -9.56 27.70 14.28
C ASP A 79 -8.62 28.03 15.45
N VAL A 80 -9.17 28.47 16.59
CA VAL A 80 -8.41 28.66 17.84
C VAL A 80 -7.95 27.32 18.42
N ALA A 81 -8.82 26.31 18.45
CA ALA A 81 -8.47 24.98 18.94
C ALA A 81 -7.37 24.32 18.07
N LEU A 82 -7.46 24.45 16.74
CA LEU A 82 -6.44 23.96 15.81
C LEU A 82 -5.10 24.68 15.98
N ALA A 83 -5.12 26.00 16.19
CA ALA A 83 -3.91 26.76 16.49
C ALA A 83 -3.25 26.30 17.81
N GLU A 84 -4.05 25.97 18.83
CA GLU A 84 -3.53 25.42 20.08
C GLU A 84 -2.91 24.03 19.88
N VAL A 85 -3.54 23.15 19.09
CA VAL A 85 -2.95 21.85 18.72
C VAL A 85 -1.61 22.04 18.01
N GLN A 86 -1.51 23.00 17.08
CA GLN A 86 -0.24 23.32 16.42
C GLN A 86 0.83 23.75 17.43
N ASN A 87 0.47 24.59 18.41
CA ASN A 87 1.38 25.04 19.46
C ASN A 87 1.79 23.89 20.38
N LEU A 88 0.86 23.02 20.77
CA LEU A 88 1.13 21.85 21.61
C LEU A 88 2.18 20.96 20.95
N ILE A 89 1.99 20.61 19.67
CA ILE A 89 2.92 19.74 18.94
C ILE A 89 4.29 20.41 18.77
N ARG A 90 4.34 21.68 18.34
CA ARG A 90 5.61 22.39 18.08
C ARG A 90 6.46 22.61 19.32
N ASN A 91 5.83 22.83 20.47
CA ASN A 91 6.53 23.09 21.73
C ASN A 91 6.79 21.81 22.52
N TYR A 92 6.33 20.66 22.03
CA TYR A 92 6.52 19.40 22.72
C TYR A 92 7.95 18.89 22.60
N ASN A 93 8.55 18.52 23.74
CA ASN A 93 9.91 17.99 23.81
C ASN A 93 9.99 16.66 24.57
N GLY A 94 8.84 16.07 24.93
CA GLY A 94 8.78 14.76 25.56
C GLY A 94 9.21 13.67 24.59
N THR A 95 9.85 12.62 25.11
CA THR A 95 10.42 11.53 24.30
C THR A 95 10.01 10.17 24.79
N THR A 96 9.43 10.08 26.00
CA THR A 96 8.94 8.82 26.52
C THR A 96 7.55 8.50 25.99
N ASP A 97 7.27 7.20 25.94
CA ASP A 97 5.99 6.63 25.53
C ASP A 97 4.78 7.19 26.32
N GLU A 98 4.97 7.41 27.63
CA GLU A 98 3.96 8.00 28.51
C GLU A 98 3.74 9.49 28.22
N GLU A 99 4.84 10.22 28.02
CA GLU A 99 4.83 11.62 27.60
C GLU A 99 4.06 11.79 26.28
N LEU A 100 4.39 11.01 25.25
CA LEU A 100 3.73 11.08 23.95
C LEU A 100 2.23 10.76 24.07
N ARG A 101 1.85 9.74 24.86
CA ARG A 101 0.44 9.47 25.17
C ARG A 101 -0.24 10.65 25.88
N ASN A 102 0.46 11.35 26.77
CA ASN A 102 -0.06 12.56 27.42
C ASN A 102 -0.21 13.74 26.46
N LEU A 103 0.65 13.89 25.45
CA LEU A 103 0.47 14.89 24.39
C LEU A 103 -0.78 14.58 23.56
N ALA A 104 -0.98 13.32 23.15
CA ALA A 104 -2.19 12.91 22.43
C ALA A 104 -3.47 13.25 23.23
N ASN A 105 -3.46 13.04 24.54
CA ASN A 105 -4.56 13.44 25.42
C ASN A 105 -4.78 14.96 25.45
N GLN A 106 -3.71 15.76 25.44
CA GLN A 106 -3.82 17.23 25.37
C GLN A 106 -4.40 17.69 24.03
N ILE A 107 -3.99 17.07 22.92
CA ILE A 107 -4.56 17.33 21.59
C ILE A 107 -6.06 16.98 21.59
N ASN A 108 -6.43 15.82 22.12
CA ASN A 108 -7.81 15.35 22.22
C ASN A 108 -8.68 16.20 23.17
N ALA A 109 -8.07 17.03 24.02
CA ALA A 109 -8.79 18.02 24.82
C ALA A 109 -9.11 19.29 24.03
N GLN A 110 -8.50 19.51 22.86
CA GLN A 110 -8.73 20.67 22.00
C GLN A 110 -9.67 20.34 20.82
N ILE A 111 -9.41 19.24 20.11
CA ILE A 111 -10.14 18.89 18.88
C ILE A 111 -10.61 17.43 18.89
N THR A 112 -11.67 17.16 18.13
CA THR A 112 -12.15 15.81 17.85
C THR A 112 -12.72 15.71 16.45
N LEU A 113 -12.58 14.53 15.81
CA LEU A 113 -13.35 14.21 14.58
C LEU A 113 -14.84 14.07 14.88
N GLY A 114 -15.23 13.77 16.13
CA GLY A 114 -16.62 13.59 16.54
C GLY A 114 -17.27 12.30 16.04
N THR A 115 -17.04 11.91 14.77
CA THR A 115 -17.61 10.71 14.15
C THR A 115 -16.62 10.02 13.22
N GLU A 116 -16.82 8.71 12.99
CA GLU A 116 -16.07 7.96 11.98
C GLU A 116 -16.32 8.50 10.56
N ALA A 117 -17.52 9.03 10.28
CA ALA A 117 -17.82 9.63 8.99
C ALA A 117 -16.87 10.79 8.65
N ASN A 118 -16.56 11.65 9.63
CA ASN A 118 -15.59 12.73 9.45
C ASN A 118 -14.16 12.19 9.23
N ALA A 119 -13.80 11.08 9.89
CA ALA A 119 -12.52 10.40 9.63
C ALA A 119 -12.45 9.83 8.21
N ALA A 120 -13.56 9.27 7.71
CA ALA A 120 -13.67 8.75 6.36
C ALA A 120 -13.59 9.86 5.30
N GLU A 121 -14.21 11.01 5.54
CA GLU A 121 -14.13 12.17 4.64
C GLU A 121 -12.71 12.75 4.59
N LEU A 122 -12.02 12.85 5.73
CA LEU A 122 -10.62 13.24 5.79
C LEU A 122 -9.73 12.27 5.00
N LEU A 123 -9.90 10.96 5.19
CA LEU A 123 -9.19 9.92 4.44
C LEU A 123 -9.42 10.08 2.92
N ALA A 124 -10.68 10.20 2.49
CA ALA A 124 -11.02 10.33 1.08
C ALA A 124 -10.40 11.60 0.46
N SER A 125 -10.36 12.70 1.21
CA SER A 125 -9.69 13.94 0.80
C SER A 125 -8.19 13.73 0.60
N LYS A 126 -7.50 13.08 1.56
CA LYS A 126 -6.07 12.80 1.42
C LYS A 126 -5.79 11.79 0.30
N ALA A 127 -6.58 10.73 0.17
CA ALA A 127 -6.46 9.78 -0.94
C ALA A 127 -6.60 10.46 -2.31
N THR A 128 -7.51 11.43 -2.43
CA THR A 128 -7.67 12.25 -3.66
C THR A 128 -6.41 13.08 -3.97
N ASN A 129 -5.71 13.58 -2.94
CA ASN A 129 -4.44 14.27 -3.13
C ASN A 129 -3.36 13.35 -3.69
N TYR A 130 -3.24 12.12 -3.17
CA TYR A 130 -2.31 11.12 -3.71
C TYR A 130 -2.67 10.71 -5.13
N GLU A 131 -3.96 10.57 -5.45
CA GLU A 131 -4.40 10.28 -6.82
C GLU A 131 -4.03 11.37 -7.80
N THR A 132 -4.22 12.63 -7.41
CA THR A 132 -3.85 13.78 -8.24
C THR A 132 -2.35 13.82 -8.50
N ALA A 133 -1.55 13.57 -7.46
CA ALA A 133 -0.10 13.50 -7.57
C ALA A 133 0.34 12.32 -8.46
N LEU A 134 -0.27 11.13 -8.30
CA LEU A 134 0.03 9.96 -9.13
C LEU A 134 -0.30 10.23 -10.61
N SER A 135 -1.49 10.74 -10.90
CA SER A 135 -1.88 11.11 -12.28
C SER A 135 -0.94 12.15 -12.88
N THR A 136 -0.46 13.10 -12.07
CA THR A 136 0.52 14.10 -12.51
C THR A 136 1.87 13.46 -12.87
N VAL A 137 2.32 12.47 -12.09
CA VAL A 137 3.57 11.75 -12.35
C VAL A 137 3.45 10.82 -13.55
N LEU A 138 2.34 10.09 -13.69
CA LEU A 138 2.13 9.14 -14.78
C LEU A 138 1.82 9.81 -16.12
N GLY A 139 1.16 10.97 -16.11
CA GLY A 139 0.86 11.72 -17.33
C GLY A 139 -0.02 10.92 -18.30
N THR A 140 0.50 10.63 -19.49
CA THR A 140 -0.23 9.84 -20.50
C THR A 140 -0.34 8.36 -20.17
N ASP A 141 0.51 7.87 -19.26
CA ASP A 141 0.55 6.47 -18.83
C ASP A 141 -0.28 6.25 -17.55
N ASP A 142 -1.22 7.16 -17.26
CA ASP A 142 -2.03 7.11 -16.05
C ASP A 142 -2.92 5.87 -16.01
N LEU A 143 -3.11 5.35 -14.79
CA LEU A 143 -3.96 4.21 -14.55
C LEU A 143 -5.40 4.68 -14.42
N SER A 144 -6.31 4.06 -15.19
CA SER A 144 -7.74 4.23 -14.97
C SER A 144 -8.13 3.75 -13.57
N GLN A 145 -9.32 4.13 -13.12
CA GLN A 145 -9.91 3.61 -11.89
C GLN A 145 -9.93 2.07 -11.94
N SER A 146 -9.07 1.45 -11.14
CA SER A 146 -8.73 0.03 -11.18
C SER A 146 -8.25 -0.45 -9.80
N LYS A 147 -8.26 -1.77 -9.56
CA LYS A 147 -7.63 -2.33 -8.34
C LYS A 147 -6.13 -2.04 -8.31
N GLU A 148 -5.48 -2.04 -9.47
CA GLU A 148 -4.08 -1.65 -9.64
C GLU A 148 -3.86 -0.22 -9.13
N ARG A 149 -4.69 0.73 -9.56
CA ARG A 149 -4.61 2.11 -9.07
C ARG A 149 -4.84 2.17 -7.55
N ALA A 150 -5.84 1.47 -7.02
CA ALA A 150 -6.13 1.47 -5.59
C ALA A 150 -4.94 0.91 -4.76
N ALA A 151 -4.31 -0.16 -5.22
CA ALA A 151 -3.11 -0.72 -4.60
C ALA A 151 -1.96 0.29 -4.59
N ILE A 152 -1.70 0.98 -5.72
CA ILE A 152 -0.68 2.03 -5.78
C ILE A 152 -1.01 3.19 -4.83
N ILE A 153 -2.27 3.61 -4.72
CA ILE A 153 -2.64 4.65 -3.75
C ILE A 153 -2.36 4.20 -2.32
N SER A 154 -2.65 2.95 -1.97
CA SER A 154 -2.30 2.40 -0.65
C SER A 154 -0.79 2.40 -0.41
N VAL A 155 -0.01 1.98 -1.42
CA VAL A 155 1.45 1.99 -1.38
C VAL A 155 1.98 3.40 -1.12
N LEU A 156 1.46 4.40 -1.84
CA LEU A 156 1.86 5.79 -1.72
C LEU A 156 1.45 6.41 -0.38
N TYR A 157 0.25 6.13 0.10
CA TYR A 157 -0.24 6.62 1.39
C TYR A 157 0.68 6.19 2.54
N ASN A 158 1.30 5.02 2.44
CA ASN A 158 2.25 4.53 3.44
C ASN A 158 3.65 5.14 3.34
N LEU A 159 4.16 5.31 2.10
CA LEU A 159 5.58 5.58 1.87
C LEU A 159 5.89 7.05 1.61
N VAL A 160 4.93 7.79 1.09
CA VAL A 160 5.11 9.15 0.65
C VAL A 160 4.44 10.10 1.63
N GLY A 161 5.25 10.93 2.28
CA GLY A 161 4.76 12.11 2.99
C GLY A 161 4.70 13.34 2.09
N GLY A 162 3.67 14.16 2.27
CA GLY A 162 3.62 15.51 1.72
C GLY A 162 2.29 16.20 2.03
N ASP A 163 2.36 17.50 2.25
CA ASP A 163 1.19 18.31 2.62
C ASP A 163 0.68 19.13 1.42
N THR A 164 1.44 19.16 0.33
CA THR A 164 1.11 19.87 -0.90
C THR A 164 1.29 18.96 -2.10
N GLN A 165 0.58 19.27 -3.18
CA GLN A 165 0.71 18.54 -4.44
C GLN A 165 2.16 18.49 -4.95
N ALA A 166 2.91 19.59 -4.82
CA ALA A 166 4.30 19.64 -5.23
C ALA A 166 5.20 18.70 -4.40
N GLN A 167 4.97 18.62 -3.09
CA GLN A 167 5.72 17.72 -2.21
C GLN A 167 5.38 16.25 -2.50
N LEU A 168 4.10 15.93 -2.69
CA LEU A 168 3.66 14.57 -3.04
C LEU A 168 4.28 14.12 -4.37
N VAL A 169 4.23 14.96 -5.41
CA VAL A 169 4.88 14.66 -6.71
C VAL A 169 6.38 14.45 -6.54
N ALA A 170 7.07 15.33 -5.80
CA ALA A 170 8.50 15.21 -5.57
C ALA A 170 8.86 13.90 -4.85
N ALA A 171 8.08 13.51 -3.85
CA ALA A 171 8.30 12.30 -3.08
C ALA A 171 8.01 11.00 -3.86
N ILE A 172 7.00 10.99 -4.73
CA ILE A 172 6.74 9.87 -5.66
C ILE A 172 7.94 9.65 -6.61
N THR A 173 8.59 10.73 -7.03
CA THR A 173 9.74 10.67 -7.95
C THR A 173 11.10 10.52 -7.26
N ASN A 174 11.14 10.48 -5.92
CA ASN A 174 12.39 10.40 -5.17
C ASN A 174 12.94 8.97 -5.21
N GLU A 175 14.14 8.79 -5.77
CA GLU A 175 14.82 7.49 -5.90
C GLU A 175 14.99 6.73 -4.58
N ASN A 176 14.96 7.42 -3.44
CA ASN A 176 15.14 6.82 -2.12
C ASN A 176 13.85 6.21 -1.51
N THR A 177 12.68 6.33 -2.15
CA THR A 177 11.41 5.81 -1.59
C THR A 177 11.04 4.42 -2.09
N GLY A 178 11.80 3.83 -3.02
CA GLY A 178 11.46 2.54 -3.67
C GLY A 178 10.30 2.61 -4.67
N ILE A 179 9.50 3.69 -4.63
CA ILE A 179 8.38 3.96 -5.54
C ILE A 179 8.79 4.14 -7.02
N PRO A 180 9.92 4.81 -7.37
CA PRO A 180 10.21 5.13 -8.76
C PRO A 180 10.31 3.90 -9.68
N SER A 181 10.81 2.77 -9.19
CA SER A 181 10.85 1.51 -9.95
C SER A 181 9.44 1.00 -10.27
N THR A 182 8.51 1.10 -9.31
CA THR A 182 7.10 0.75 -9.53
C THR A 182 6.45 1.66 -10.57
N ILE A 183 6.70 2.98 -10.48
CA ILE A 183 6.21 3.96 -11.46
C ILE A 183 6.79 3.69 -12.85
N GLN A 184 8.07 3.36 -12.95
CA GLN A 184 8.71 3.03 -14.22
C GLN A 184 8.10 1.75 -14.81
N ALA A 185 7.88 0.72 -14.00
CA ALA A 185 7.22 -0.51 -14.44
C ALA A 185 5.80 -0.26 -14.96
N ILE A 186 5.07 0.72 -14.37
CA ILE A 186 3.76 1.14 -14.87
C ILE A 186 3.87 1.81 -16.24
N ARG A 187 4.80 2.76 -16.41
CA ARG A 187 5.05 3.44 -17.70
C ARG A 187 5.48 2.46 -18.80
N ASP A 188 6.30 1.47 -18.43
CA ASP A 188 6.74 0.40 -19.33
C ASP A 188 5.62 -0.62 -19.62
N ASN A 189 4.42 -0.40 -19.08
CA ASN A 189 3.27 -1.27 -19.25
C ASN A 189 3.60 -2.71 -18.83
N ASN A 190 4.30 -2.87 -17.70
CA ASN A 190 4.86 -4.14 -17.24
C ASN A 190 4.29 -4.54 -15.88
N ARG A 191 3.12 -5.20 -15.91
CA ARG A 191 2.38 -5.68 -14.73
C ARG A 191 3.22 -6.53 -13.79
N VAL A 192 3.94 -7.52 -14.30
CA VAL A 192 4.73 -8.44 -13.45
C VAL A 192 5.87 -7.70 -12.74
N ALA A 193 6.48 -6.71 -13.39
CA ALA A 193 7.49 -5.87 -12.75
C ALA A 193 6.88 -4.99 -11.65
N ALA A 194 5.77 -4.29 -11.94
CA ALA A 194 5.10 -3.46 -10.94
C ALA A 194 4.65 -4.29 -9.72
N TRP A 195 4.05 -5.46 -9.96
CA TRP A 195 3.65 -6.39 -8.90
C TRP A 195 4.85 -6.88 -8.07
N TYR A 196 5.97 -7.21 -8.72
CA TYR A 196 7.22 -7.62 -8.06
C TYR A 196 7.78 -6.50 -7.18
N GLU A 197 7.78 -5.25 -7.68
CA GLU A 197 8.27 -4.10 -6.92
C GLU A 197 7.41 -3.84 -5.68
N ILE A 198 6.08 -3.94 -5.80
CA ILE A 198 5.16 -3.84 -4.66
C ILE A 198 5.45 -4.95 -3.65
N ARG A 199 5.50 -6.21 -4.08
CA ARG A 199 5.56 -7.35 -3.16
C ARG A 199 6.90 -7.52 -2.45
N TYR A 200 8.01 -7.20 -3.12
CA TYR A 200 9.36 -7.57 -2.66
C TYR A 200 10.37 -6.43 -2.59
N ARG A 201 10.09 -5.23 -3.13
CA ARG A 201 11.10 -4.18 -3.28
C ARG A 201 10.70 -2.80 -2.75
N SER A 202 9.51 -2.68 -2.17
CA SER A 202 9.00 -1.43 -1.60
C SER A 202 8.89 -1.48 -0.07
N ASN A 203 9.57 -2.43 0.56
CA ASN A 203 9.93 -2.36 1.97
C ASN A 203 11.15 -1.45 2.10
N ALA A 204 11.12 -0.50 3.03
CA ALA A 204 12.28 0.34 3.33
C ALA A 204 13.17 -0.36 4.36
N ASP A 205 14.40 -0.71 3.99
CA ASP A 205 15.38 -1.46 4.79
C ASP A 205 15.86 -0.74 6.08
N SER A 206 15.29 0.41 6.45
CA SER A 206 15.75 1.27 7.56
C SER A 206 14.75 1.42 8.71
N GLN A 207 13.70 0.60 8.72
CA GLN A 207 12.65 0.62 9.74
C GLN A 207 13.02 -0.30 10.93
N ALA A 208 12.40 -0.08 12.09
CA ALA A 208 12.50 -1.03 13.19
C ALA A 208 11.88 -2.38 12.78
N ASP A 209 12.46 -3.52 13.20
CA ASP A 209 12.04 -4.87 12.82
C ASP A 209 10.52 -5.10 12.87
N THR A 210 9.86 -4.53 13.89
CA THR A 210 8.42 -4.68 14.10
C THR A 210 7.58 -3.94 13.07
N ILE A 211 8.07 -2.79 12.61
CA ILE A 211 7.44 -1.97 11.58
C ILE A 211 7.66 -2.63 10.23
N GLU A 212 8.90 -3.05 9.95
CA GLU A 212 9.26 -3.71 8.70
C GLU A 212 8.42 -4.98 8.44
N ARG A 213 8.24 -5.83 9.46
CA ARG A 213 7.33 -6.99 9.39
C ARG A 213 5.89 -6.61 9.06
N GLY A 214 5.40 -5.51 9.65
CA GLY A 214 4.07 -4.97 9.37
C GLY A 214 3.93 -4.47 7.93
N ILE A 215 4.96 -3.76 7.44
CA ILE A 215 5.02 -3.27 6.06
C ILE A 215 5.07 -4.45 5.08
N ALA A 216 5.86 -5.49 5.33
CA ALA A 216 5.90 -6.66 4.45
C ALA A 216 4.53 -7.36 4.32
N ASN A 217 3.77 -7.48 5.43
CA ASN A 217 2.39 -7.96 5.38
C ASN A 217 1.49 -7.05 4.53
N ARG A 218 1.63 -5.74 4.69
CA ARG A 218 0.92 -4.75 3.88
C ARG A 218 1.25 -4.89 2.39
N ARG A 219 2.52 -5.06 2.01
CA ARG A 219 2.95 -5.26 0.63
C ARG A 219 2.40 -6.52 -0.02
N VAL A 220 2.30 -7.62 0.75
CA VAL A 220 1.61 -8.83 0.28
C VAL A 220 0.16 -8.51 -0.09
N ASN A 221 -0.60 -7.87 0.82
CA ASN A 221 -1.99 -7.49 0.55
C ASN A 221 -2.14 -6.53 -0.64
N GLU A 222 -1.30 -5.50 -0.72
CA GLU A 222 -1.32 -4.53 -1.83
C GLU A 222 -1.00 -5.19 -3.16
N SER A 223 -0.04 -6.11 -3.21
CA SER A 223 0.27 -6.88 -4.41
C SER A 223 -0.84 -7.86 -4.79
N ASP A 224 -1.56 -8.43 -3.82
CA ASP A 224 -2.72 -9.29 -4.06
C ASP A 224 -3.89 -8.47 -4.64
N ILE A 225 -4.11 -7.24 -4.16
CA ILE A 225 -5.09 -6.30 -4.73
C ILE A 225 -4.68 -5.88 -6.15
N PHE A 226 -3.39 -5.57 -6.36
CA PHE A 226 -2.88 -5.19 -7.68
C PHE A 226 -3.10 -6.32 -8.70
N GLY A 227 -2.83 -7.57 -8.28
CA GLY A 227 -3.00 -8.76 -9.09
C GLY A 227 -1.81 -9.00 -10.03
N LEU A 228 -1.24 -10.21 -9.97
CA LEU A 228 -0.08 -10.59 -10.77
C LEU A 228 -0.46 -10.81 -12.25
N TYR A 229 -1.65 -11.34 -12.49
CA TYR A 229 -2.12 -11.76 -13.81
C TYR A 229 -3.22 -10.85 -14.35
N GLY A 230 -3.50 -10.93 -15.66
CA GLY A 230 -4.49 -10.11 -16.38
C GLY A 230 -5.92 -10.64 -16.37
N SER A 231 -6.19 -11.74 -15.67
CA SER A 231 -7.56 -12.25 -15.50
C SER A 231 -8.35 -11.34 -14.56
N ILE A 232 -9.68 -11.40 -14.61
CA ILE A 232 -10.53 -10.52 -13.79
C ILE A 232 -10.25 -10.63 -12.28
N ASP A 233 -9.80 -11.79 -11.79
CA ASP A 233 -9.46 -11.99 -10.37
C ASP A 233 -8.00 -11.62 -10.04
N GLY A 234 -7.17 -11.32 -11.04
CA GLY A 234 -5.74 -11.02 -10.87
C GLY A 234 -4.87 -12.21 -10.46
N ILE A 235 -5.44 -13.41 -10.33
CA ILE A 235 -4.82 -14.61 -9.75
C ILE A 235 -4.48 -15.64 -10.82
N MET A 236 -5.25 -15.72 -11.91
CA MET A 236 -5.04 -16.71 -12.97
C MET A 236 -4.41 -16.10 -14.23
N PRO A 237 -3.42 -16.76 -14.87
CA PRO A 237 -2.98 -16.34 -16.19
C PRO A 237 -4.11 -16.48 -17.23
N THR A 238 -4.23 -15.52 -18.14
CA THR A 238 -5.22 -15.55 -19.23
C THR A 238 -4.78 -16.44 -20.40
N ASN A 239 -3.47 -16.66 -20.57
CA ASN A 239 -2.91 -17.47 -21.65
C ASN A 239 -1.46 -17.91 -21.35
N ASP A 240 -0.94 -18.78 -22.21
CA ASP A 240 0.42 -19.31 -22.11
C ASP A 240 1.51 -18.24 -22.17
N ASN A 241 1.35 -17.21 -23.01
CA ASN A 241 2.38 -16.17 -23.15
C ASN A 241 2.51 -15.36 -21.86
N GLU A 242 1.39 -15.05 -21.21
CA GLU A 242 1.34 -14.44 -19.89
C GLU A 242 2.00 -15.35 -18.84
N ALA A 243 1.57 -16.62 -18.74
CA ALA A 243 2.15 -17.57 -17.80
C ALA A 243 3.68 -17.70 -17.97
N LYS A 244 4.14 -17.86 -19.21
CA LYS A 244 5.57 -17.94 -19.56
C LYS A 244 6.32 -16.67 -19.19
N ASN A 245 5.74 -15.49 -19.44
CA ASN A 245 6.37 -14.22 -19.10
C ASN A 245 6.51 -14.03 -17.58
N VAL A 246 5.48 -14.36 -16.81
CA VAL A 246 5.50 -14.27 -15.34
C VAL A 246 6.55 -15.21 -14.76
N ILE A 247 6.56 -16.47 -15.17
CA ILE A 247 7.55 -17.45 -14.71
C ILE A 247 8.96 -16.94 -15.03
N ARG A 248 9.25 -16.55 -16.28
CA ARG A 248 10.58 -16.07 -16.65
C ARG A 248 11.02 -14.87 -15.83
N PHE A 249 10.15 -13.88 -15.67
CA PHE A 249 10.49 -12.66 -14.95
C PHE A 249 10.80 -12.96 -13.48
N LEU A 250 9.90 -13.66 -12.77
CA LEU A 250 10.06 -13.90 -11.34
C LEU A 250 11.18 -14.91 -11.05
N GLU A 251 11.36 -15.94 -11.88
CA GLU A 251 12.48 -16.87 -11.74
C GLU A 251 13.84 -16.19 -11.95
N ALA A 252 13.94 -15.22 -12.87
CA ALA A 252 15.15 -14.42 -13.04
C ALA A 252 15.48 -13.55 -11.81
N HIS A 253 14.48 -13.24 -10.97
CA HIS A 253 14.63 -12.51 -9.71
C HIS A 253 14.58 -13.42 -8.48
N ARG A 254 14.55 -14.75 -8.64
CA ARG A 254 14.45 -15.70 -7.51
C ARG A 254 15.51 -15.45 -6.42
N PRO A 255 16.79 -15.18 -6.74
CA PRO A 255 17.78 -14.90 -5.70
C PRO A 255 17.42 -13.67 -4.84
N GLN A 256 16.97 -12.58 -5.46
CA GLN A 256 16.57 -11.35 -4.78
C GLN A 256 15.30 -11.55 -3.95
N ILE A 257 14.32 -12.28 -4.51
CA ILE A 257 13.08 -12.64 -3.81
C ILE A 257 13.40 -13.49 -2.58
N GLN A 258 14.31 -14.45 -2.69
CA GLN A 258 14.68 -15.31 -1.56
C GLN A 258 15.39 -14.53 -0.46
N VAL A 259 16.27 -13.58 -0.81
CA VAL A 259 16.91 -12.68 0.16
C VAL A 259 15.86 -11.90 0.95
N GLU A 260 14.87 -11.33 0.27
CA GLU A 260 13.79 -10.58 0.92
C GLU A 260 12.94 -11.47 1.83
N ILE A 261 12.52 -12.65 1.33
CA ILE A 261 11.75 -13.62 2.11
C ILE A 261 12.54 -14.03 3.37
N ASP A 262 13.82 -14.37 3.23
CA ASP A 262 14.65 -14.81 4.35
C ASP A 262 14.86 -13.68 5.37
N HIS A 263 15.08 -12.45 4.90
CA HIS A 263 15.23 -11.26 5.74
C HIS A 263 13.97 -11.01 6.58
N VAL A 264 12.81 -10.82 5.94
CA VAL A 264 11.54 -10.53 6.62
C VAL A 264 11.13 -11.67 7.57
N ARG A 265 11.40 -12.92 7.18
CA ARG A 265 11.11 -14.09 8.03
C ARG A 265 12.07 -14.24 9.20
N GLY A 266 13.27 -13.70 9.09
CA GLY A 266 14.25 -13.61 10.17
C GLY A 266 13.88 -12.58 11.23
N LEU A 267 13.02 -11.60 10.91
CA LEU A 267 12.56 -10.59 11.86
C LEU A 267 11.76 -11.22 13.01
N PRO A 268 12.00 -10.83 14.27
CA PRO A 268 11.29 -11.35 15.44
C PRO A 268 9.77 -11.13 15.30
N GLY A 269 9.00 -12.17 15.60
CA GLY A 269 7.54 -12.03 15.72
C GLY A 269 7.17 -11.12 16.88
N THR A 270 6.07 -10.39 16.74
CA THR A 270 5.58 -9.46 17.78
C THR A 270 4.17 -9.82 18.19
N THR A 271 3.70 -9.31 19.33
CA THR A 271 2.29 -9.42 19.75
C THR A 271 1.36 -8.72 18.76
N THR A 272 1.82 -7.66 18.09
CA THR A 272 1.07 -6.87 17.11
C THR A 272 0.96 -7.56 15.76
N TYR A 273 2.03 -8.25 15.33
CA TYR A 273 2.11 -8.98 14.07
C TYR A 273 2.57 -10.42 14.29
N PRO A 274 1.73 -11.26 14.94
CA PRO A 274 2.11 -12.63 15.26
C PRO A 274 2.21 -13.50 14.00
N THR A 275 1.43 -13.17 12.97
CA THR A 275 1.38 -13.90 11.69
C THR A 275 2.07 -13.10 10.60
N LEU A 276 2.99 -13.74 9.89
CA LEU A 276 3.58 -13.21 8.67
C LEU A 276 2.85 -13.78 7.45
N LEU A 277 2.36 -12.89 6.59
CA LEU A 277 1.69 -13.22 5.33
C LEU A 277 2.69 -13.66 4.26
N LEU A 278 3.91 -13.09 4.27
CA LEU A 278 4.99 -13.49 3.38
C LEU A 278 5.50 -14.89 3.75
N ARG A 279 5.15 -15.88 2.93
CA ARG A 279 5.45 -17.30 3.19
C ARG A 279 6.88 -17.65 2.75
N ALA A 280 7.45 -18.69 3.37
CA ALA A 280 8.77 -19.19 2.97
C ALA A 280 8.82 -19.65 1.50
N ASN A 281 7.70 -20.16 0.99
CA ASN A 281 7.52 -20.61 -0.39
C ASN A 281 6.63 -19.65 -1.20
N ASP A 282 6.61 -18.35 -0.87
CA ASP A 282 5.72 -17.38 -1.49
C ASP A 282 5.86 -17.33 -3.02
N LEU A 283 7.11 -17.33 -3.53
CA LEU A 283 7.39 -17.37 -4.97
C LEU A 283 6.75 -18.59 -5.66
N ASP A 284 6.82 -19.78 -5.05
CA ASP A 284 6.25 -20.98 -5.66
C ASP A 284 4.72 -20.96 -5.62
N LEU A 285 4.13 -20.36 -4.58
CA LEU A 285 2.68 -20.19 -4.48
C LEU A 285 2.14 -19.24 -5.55
N VAL A 286 2.78 -18.08 -5.75
CA VAL A 286 2.34 -17.10 -6.75
C VAL A 286 2.60 -17.59 -8.19
N LEU A 287 3.58 -18.46 -8.41
CA LEU A 287 3.84 -19.08 -9.71
C LEU A 287 2.94 -20.30 -9.99
N SER A 288 2.31 -20.88 -8.98
CA SER A 288 1.50 -22.11 -9.10
C SER A 288 0.41 -22.00 -10.18
N PRO A 289 -0.36 -20.89 -10.32
CA PRO A 289 -1.34 -20.74 -11.39
C PRO A 289 -0.71 -20.83 -12.80
N ALA A 290 0.41 -20.13 -13.03
CA ALA A 290 1.14 -20.18 -14.29
C ALA A 290 1.72 -21.57 -14.59
N LYS A 291 2.32 -22.22 -13.58
CA LYS A 291 2.86 -23.59 -13.72
C LYS A 291 1.73 -24.58 -14.05
N THR A 292 0.59 -24.49 -13.37
CA THR A 292 -0.58 -25.35 -13.57
C THR A 292 -1.15 -25.22 -14.98
N LEU A 293 -1.28 -24.00 -15.51
CA LEU A 293 -1.75 -23.77 -16.88
C LEU A 293 -0.84 -24.48 -17.90
N LEU A 294 0.47 -24.29 -17.78
CA LEU A 294 1.43 -24.90 -18.71
C LEU A 294 1.49 -26.44 -18.56
N ILE A 295 1.44 -26.97 -17.35
CA ILE A 295 1.35 -28.42 -17.13
C ILE A 295 0.11 -28.98 -17.82
N THR A 296 -1.06 -28.36 -17.59
CA THR A 296 -2.33 -28.81 -18.18
C THR A 296 -2.27 -28.82 -19.71
N ASN A 297 -1.65 -27.80 -20.31
CA ASN A 297 -1.59 -27.66 -21.76
C ASN A 297 -0.56 -28.59 -22.43
N TYR A 298 0.59 -28.85 -21.77
CA TYR A 298 1.74 -29.50 -22.41
C TYR A 298 2.17 -30.82 -21.80
N ALA A 299 1.88 -31.09 -20.53
CA ALA A 299 2.41 -32.26 -19.84
C ALA A 299 1.53 -33.51 -19.98
N GLN A 300 0.43 -33.45 -20.76
CA GLN A 300 -0.52 -34.54 -21.07
C GLN A 300 -0.08 -35.94 -20.58
N ASP A 301 -0.51 -36.32 -19.37
CA ASP A 301 -0.27 -37.61 -18.69
C ASP A 301 1.13 -37.88 -18.10
N VAL A 302 1.97 -36.84 -17.96
CA VAL A 302 3.28 -36.89 -17.32
C VAL A 302 3.25 -36.13 -16.00
N THR A 303 3.55 -36.83 -14.89
CA THR A 303 3.81 -36.19 -13.60
C THR A 303 5.12 -35.41 -13.69
N ILE A 304 5.05 -34.08 -13.51
CA ILE A 304 6.23 -33.24 -13.36
C ILE A 304 6.52 -33.07 -11.87
N ASP A 305 7.66 -33.62 -11.43
CA ASP A 305 8.16 -33.56 -10.03
C ASP A 305 9.41 -32.65 -9.91
N GLY A 306 9.62 -31.76 -10.89
CA GLY A 306 10.78 -30.87 -10.99
C GLY A 306 10.44 -29.50 -11.58
N ASP A 307 11.45 -28.65 -11.74
CA ASP A 307 11.25 -27.26 -12.19
C ASP A 307 10.81 -27.16 -13.66
N ILE A 308 9.89 -26.23 -13.92
CA ILE A 308 9.48 -25.87 -15.28
C ILE A 308 10.44 -24.81 -15.82
N ILE A 309 11.33 -25.20 -16.73
CA ILE A 309 12.20 -24.25 -17.43
C ILE A 309 11.46 -23.69 -18.64
N VAL A 310 11.18 -22.38 -18.62
CA VAL A 310 10.52 -21.70 -19.73
C VAL A 310 11.55 -20.93 -20.56
N GLY A 311 12.11 -21.57 -21.60
CA GLY A 311 13.04 -20.90 -22.53
C GLY A 311 12.40 -19.73 -23.31
N GLN A 312 13.17 -18.77 -23.82
CA GLN A 312 12.71 -17.82 -24.84
C GLN A 312 12.34 -18.64 -26.07
N GLY A 313 11.07 -18.70 -26.46
CA GLY A 313 10.63 -19.61 -27.50
C GLY A 313 11.42 -19.41 -28.80
N ILE A 314 12.14 -20.44 -29.26
CA ILE A 314 12.49 -20.58 -30.67
C ILE A 314 11.33 -21.36 -31.30
N GLY A 315 10.33 -20.64 -31.80
CA GLY A 315 9.21 -21.27 -32.50
C GLY A 315 7.92 -20.48 -32.37
N THR A 316 7.48 -19.92 -33.49
CA THR A 316 6.08 -19.56 -33.73
C THR A 316 5.23 -20.80 -33.53
N ILE A 317 4.55 -20.93 -32.39
CA ILE A 317 3.44 -21.87 -32.25
C ILE A 317 2.24 -21.17 -32.91
N PRO A 318 1.66 -21.72 -33.99
CA PRO A 318 0.45 -21.17 -34.58
C PRO A 318 -0.67 -21.23 -33.54
N GLU A 319 -1.33 -20.10 -33.31
CA GLU A 319 -2.62 -20.09 -32.62
C GLU A 319 -3.61 -20.82 -33.53
N ASN A 320 -4.12 -21.97 -33.06
CA ASN A 320 -5.28 -22.65 -33.65
C ASN A 320 -6.54 -22.18 -32.92
#